data_AF-A0A2G5KEG5-F1
#
_entry.id   AF-A0A2G5KEG5-F1
#
_cell.length_a   1.000
_cell.length_b   1.000
_cell.length_c   1.000
_cell.angle_alpha   90.00
_cell.angle_beta   90.00
_cell.angle_gamma   90.00
#
_symmetry.space_group_name_H-M   'P 1'
#
loop_
_entity.id
_entity.type
_entity.pdbx_description
1 polymer ?
#
loop_
_entity_poly.entity_id
_entity_poly.type
_entity_poly.pdbx_seq_one_letter_code
_entity_poly.pdbx_strand_id
1 'polypeptide(L)'
;MDLKELLNDGHKKFYFKWLSENSFVISLNFSFGTNLVFDTNYPNTKSDIIFYGSLAEMEDSKTEIKLKTNKKSFLLVLMIVLPVLVLILQSFLKIEFPVLLIALFLFPILIIGLLNFVKSEENRLLRAFMEFLNNRLNS
;
A
#
# COMPACT_ATOMS: atom_id res chain seq x y z
N MET A 1 -2.04 -21.53 -22.37
CA MET A 1 -3.11 -20.87 -21.60
C MET A 1 -2.64 -19.45 -21.37
N ASP A 2 -3.39 -18.46 -21.85
CA ASP A 2 -2.96 -17.07 -21.81
C ASP A 2 -3.06 -16.54 -20.36
N LEU A 3 -1.96 -15.97 -19.84
CA LEU A 3 -1.91 -15.37 -18.50
C LEU A 3 -3.00 -14.29 -18.33
N LYS A 4 -3.37 -13.63 -19.42
CA LYS A 4 -4.49 -12.67 -19.46
C LYS A 4 -5.82 -13.31 -19.11
N GLU A 5 -6.16 -14.45 -19.69
CA GLU A 5 -7.41 -15.16 -19.40
C GLU A 5 -7.43 -15.69 -17.95
N LEU A 6 -6.28 -16.19 -17.50
CA LEU A 6 -6.08 -16.76 -16.16
C LEU A 6 -6.24 -15.70 -15.06
N LEU A 7 -5.79 -14.47 -15.32
CA LEU A 7 -5.94 -13.31 -14.45
C LEU A 7 -7.31 -12.63 -14.57
N ASN A 8 -8.07 -12.82 -15.65
CA ASN A 8 -9.38 -12.21 -15.82
C ASN A 8 -10.48 -12.99 -15.07
N ASP A 9 -10.36 -14.31 -14.98
CA ASP A 9 -11.44 -15.17 -14.46
C ASP A 9 -11.29 -15.50 -12.96
N GLY A 10 -12.41 -15.56 -12.22
CA GLY A 10 -12.52 -16.14 -10.87
C GLY A 10 -12.81 -15.20 -9.69
N HIS A 11 -13.23 -15.82 -8.58
CA HIS A 11 -13.41 -15.20 -7.26
C HIS A 11 -12.06 -14.80 -6.64
N LYS A 12 -11.68 -13.54 -6.78
CA LYS A 12 -10.41 -13.01 -6.25
C LYS A 12 -10.62 -12.39 -4.88
N LYS A 13 -9.69 -12.65 -3.95
CA LYS A 13 -9.64 -11.99 -2.63
C LYS A 13 -9.07 -10.57 -2.70
N PHE A 14 -8.74 -10.10 -3.90
CA PHE A 14 -8.14 -8.80 -4.20
C PHE A 14 -8.79 -8.21 -5.45
N TYR A 15 -8.73 -6.90 -5.57
CA TYR A 15 -9.13 -6.17 -6.76
C TYR A 15 -8.04 -6.30 -7.81
N PHE A 16 -8.44 -6.47 -9.06
CA PHE A 16 -7.53 -6.62 -10.19
C PHE A 16 -8.07 -5.83 -11.38
N LYS A 17 -7.20 -5.07 -12.05
CA LYS A 17 -7.54 -4.35 -13.28
C LYS A 17 -6.34 -4.23 -14.21
N TRP A 18 -6.54 -4.55 -15.49
CA TRP A 18 -5.57 -4.25 -16.54
C TRP A 18 -5.51 -2.73 -16.80
N LEU A 19 -4.30 -2.20 -16.89
CA LEU A 19 -4.03 -0.81 -17.29
C LEU A 19 -3.59 -0.72 -18.75
N SER A 20 -2.83 -1.71 -19.22
CA SER A 20 -2.42 -1.87 -20.61
C SER A 20 -2.26 -3.35 -20.95
N GLU A 21 -1.72 -3.65 -22.14
CA GLU A 21 -1.47 -5.04 -22.55
C GLU A 21 -0.52 -5.79 -21.60
N ASN A 22 0.47 -5.09 -21.04
CA ASN A 22 1.53 -5.69 -20.23
C ASN A 22 1.57 -5.11 -18.81
N SER A 23 0.59 -4.28 -18.42
CA SER A 23 0.57 -3.69 -17.08
C SER A 23 -0.79 -3.79 -16.43
N PHE A 24 -0.79 -4.04 -15.12
CA PHE A 24 -2.00 -4.21 -14.33
C PHE A 24 -1.82 -3.62 -12.93
N VAL A 25 -2.93 -3.49 -12.23
CA VAL A 25 -2.98 -3.08 -10.83
C VAL A 25 -3.69 -4.15 -10.02
N ILE A 26 -3.14 -4.41 -8.83
CA ILE A 26 -3.83 -5.15 -7.77
C ILE A 26 -3.93 -4.31 -6.52
N SER A 27 -5.04 -4.44 -5.80
CA SER A 27 -5.24 -3.81 -4.51
C SER A 27 -6.10 -4.69 -3.60
N LEU A 28 -6.08 -4.44 -2.30
CA LEU A 28 -6.98 -5.14 -1.39
C LEU A 28 -8.43 -4.68 -1.65
N ASN A 29 -9.38 -5.60 -1.57
CA ASN A 29 -10.81 -5.27 -1.64
C ASN A 29 -11.26 -4.35 -0.49
N PHE A 30 -10.47 -4.29 0.59
CA PHE A 30 -10.66 -3.42 1.75
C PHE A 30 -9.32 -3.29 2.49
N SER A 31 -8.94 -2.07 2.86
CA SER A 31 -7.87 -1.83 3.85
C SER A 31 -8.38 -0.87 4.93
N PHE A 32 -7.98 -1.05 6.18
CA PHE A 32 -8.31 -0.09 7.23
C PHE A 32 -7.63 1.27 6.98
N GLY A 33 -8.41 2.35 6.98
CA GLY A 33 -7.93 3.73 6.81
C GLY A 33 -8.38 4.41 5.50
N THR A 34 -9.01 3.69 4.57
CA THR A 34 -9.50 4.29 3.32
C THR A 34 -10.78 5.08 3.55
N ASN A 35 -10.61 6.39 3.55
CA ASN A 35 -11.70 7.33 3.45
C ASN A 35 -12.10 7.41 1.96
N LEU A 36 -13.36 7.13 1.64
CA LEU A 36 -13.97 7.23 0.29
C LEU A 36 -13.70 8.59 -0.41
N VAL A 37 -13.25 9.59 0.34
CA VAL A 37 -13.03 10.97 -0.11
C VAL A 37 -11.66 11.19 -0.78
N PHE A 38 -10.65 10.35 -0.52
CA PHE A 38 -9.29 10.54 -1.07
C PHE A 38 -8.94 9.61 -2.24
N ASP A 39 -9.82 8.66 -2.60
CA ASP A 39 -9.60 7.72 -3.69
C ASP A 39 -10.17 8.27 -5.02
N THR A 40 -9.69 9.43 -5.47
CA THR A 40 -10.25 10.14 -6.65
C THR A 40 -9.78 9.59 -8.00
N ASN A 41 -8.79 8.69 -8.02
CA ASN A 41 -8.21 8.18 -9.27
C ASN A 41 -8.68 6.76 -9.65
N TYR A 42 -9.31 6.02 -8.73
CA TYR A 42 -9.79 4.66 -8.98
C TYR A 42 -11.14 4.44 -8.29
N PRO A 43 -12.27 4.71 -8.97
CA PRO A 43 -13.61 4.79 -8.35
C PRO A 43 -14.17 3.47 -7.78
N ASN A 44 -13.36 2.43 -7.58
CA ASN A 44 -13.75 1.16 -6.98
C ASN A 44 -12.61 0.45 -6.22
N THR A 45 -11.45 1.10 -6.03
CA THR A 45 -10.48 0.60 -5.04
C THR A 45 -10.93 1.10 -3.67
N LYS A 46 -10.89 0.23 -2.67
CA LYS A 46 -11.19 0.58 -1.28
C LYS A 46 -9.91 0.51 -0.44
N SER A 47 -8.74 0.63 -1.06
CA SER A 47 -7.44 0.40 -0.42
C SER A 47 -6.36 1.30 -1.02
N ASP A 48 -5.70 2.09 -0.17
CA ASP A 48 -4.48 2.85 -0.50
C ASP A 48 -3.27 1.93 -0.72
N ILE A 49 -3.38 0.65 -0.35
CA ILE A 49 -2.38 -0.38 -0.63
C ILE A 49 -2.60 -0.92 -2.05
N ILE A 50 -1.73 -0.50 -2.97
CA ILE A 50 -1.79 -0.81 -4.40
C ILE A 50 -0.42 -1.32 -4.87
N PHE A 51 -0.41 -2.44 -5.60
CA PHE A 51 0.74 -2.84 -6.41
C PHE A 51 0.46 -2.62 -7.89
N TYR A 52 1.44 -2.05 -8.57
CA TYR A 52 1.53 -1.98 -10.03
C TYR A 52 2.34 -3.16 -10.52
N GLY A 53 1.71 -4.02 -11.31
CA GLY A 53 2.32 -5.16 -11.96
C GLY A 53 2.70 -4.85 -13.40
N SER A 54 3.87 -5.29 -13.84
CA SER A 54 4.24 -5.33 -15.26
C SER A 54 4.70 -6.73 -15.65
N LEU A 55 4.22 -7.20 -16.80
CA LEU A 55 4.66 -8.43 -17.45
C LEU A 55 5.87 -8.12 -18.33
N ALA A 56 6.92 -8.91 -18.18
CA ALA A 56 8.05 -8.96 -19.10
C ALA A 56 8.20 -10.39 -19.61
N GLU A 57 8.21 -10.57 -20.92
CA GLU A 57 8.55 -11.86 -21.53
C GLU A 57 10.05 -12.12 -21.34
N MET A 58 10.39 -13.33 -20.92
CA MET A 58 11.76 -13.82 -20.88
C MET A 58 11.99 -14.83 -22.01
N GLU A 59 13.25 -14.96 -22.43
CA GLU A 59 13.69 -16.10 -23.23
C GLU A 59 13.32 -17.41 -22.50
N ASP A 60 12.97 -18.44 -23.27
CA ASP A 60 12.42 -19.74 -22.81
C ASP A 60 10.93 -19.78 -22.42
N SER A 61 10.08 -18.94 -23.02
CA SER A 61 8.61 -18.96 -22.82
C SER A 61 8.16 -18.75 -21.37
N LYS A 62 8.98 -18.06 -20.57
CA LYS A 62 8.67 -17.68 -19.19
C LYS A 62 8.22 -16.23 -19.14
N THR A 63 7.26 -15.92 -18.29
CA THR A 63 6.81 -14.53 -18.06
C THR A 63 7.22 -14.10 -16.65
N GLU A 64 7.96 -12.99 -16.56
CA GLU A 64 8.30 -12.35 -15.30
C GLU A 64 7.22 -11.34 -14.90
N ILE A 65 6.74 -11.42 -13.67
CA ILE A 65 5.80 -10.45 -13.09
C ILE A 65 6.56 -9.57 -12.11
N LYS A 66 6.74 -8.29 -12.45
CA LYS A 66 7.34 -7.30 -11.55
C LYS A 66 6.25 -6.52 -10.82
N LEU A 67 6.20 -6.65 -9.50
CA LEU A 67 5.28 -5.89 -8.64
C LEU A 67 6.02 -4.70 -8.00
N LYS A 68 5.46 -3.50 -8.12
CA LYS A 68 5.95 -2.27 -7.48
C LYS A 68 4.86 -1.64 -6.64
N THR A 69 5.16 -1.34 -5.38
CA THR A 69 4.30 -0.52 -4.52
C THR A 69 4.66 0.96 -4.64
N ASN A 70 3.74 1.84 -4.30
CA ASN A 70 4.00 3.27 -4.25
C ASN A 70 4.98 3.62 -3.13
N LYS A 71 5.85 4.61 -3.36
CA LYS A 71 6.82 5.06 -2.36
C LYS A 71 6.10 5.72 -1.16
N LYS A 72 6.35 5.19 0.04
CA LYS A 72 5.78 5.68 1.32
C LYS A 72 6.55 6.85 1.93
N SER A 73 7.08 7.74 1.10
CA SER A 73 7.92 8.86 1.56
C SER A 73 7.16 9.83 2.47
N PHE A 74 5.84 9.95 2.33
CA PHE A 74 5.00 10.83 3.14
C PHE A 74 5.07 10.52 4.64
N LEU A 75 5.08 9.24 5.05
CA LEU A 75 5.15 8.86 6.46
C LEU A 75 6.49 9.24 7.10
N LEU A 76 7.58 9.15 6.32
CA LEU A 76 8.90 9.59 6.75
C LEU A 76 8.98 11.11 6.88
N VAL A 77 8.37 11.85 5.95
CA VAL A 77 8.27 13.31 6.02
C VAL A 77 7.46 13.73 7.26
N LEU A 78 6.35 13.06 7.55
CA LEU A 78 5.52 13.32 8.71
C LEU A 78 6.30 13.15 10.04
N MET A 79 7.24 12.20 10.07
CA MET A 79 8.12 11.96 11.22
C MET A 79 9.02 13.15 11.57
N ILE A 80 9.31 14.02 10.59
CA ILE A 80 10.14 15.23 10.78
C ILE A 80 9.26 16.48 10.94
N VAL A 81 8.22 16.61 10.11
CA VAL A 81 7.35 17.80 10.08
C VAL A 81 6.55 17.91 11.37
N LEU A 82 6.01 16.80 11.90
CA LEU A 82 5.14 16.88 13.07
C LEU A 82 5.90 17.35 14.33
N PRO A 83 7.10 16.84 14.66
CA PRO A 83 7.90 17.37 15.76
C PRO A 83 8.14 18.88 15.66
N VAL A 84 8.52 19.37 14.48
CA VAL A 84 8.78 20.79 14.25
C VAL A 84 7.52 21.62 14.44
N LEU A 85 6.38 21.15 13.93
CA LEU A 85 5.10 21.83 14.07
C LEU A 85 4.64 21.90 15.53
N VAL A 86 4.86 20.83 16.30
CA VAL A 86 4.58 20.80 17.75
C VAL A 86 5.44 21.81 18.51
N LEU A 87 6.73 21.93 18.17
CA LEU A 87 7.62 22.92 18.79
C LEU A 87 7.20 24.37 18.47
N ILE A 88 6.78 24.61 17.23
CA ILE A 88 6.25 25.92 16.81
C ILE A 88 4.99 26.25 17.62
N LEU A 89 4.03 25.32 17.70
CA LEU A 89 2.79 25.51 18.47
C LEU A 89 3.05 25.74 19.96
N GLN A 90 4.00 25.00 20.55
CA GLN A 90 4.40 25.21 21.94
C GLN A 90 4.90 26.64 22.17
N SER A 91 5.73 27.15 21.26
CA SER A 91 6.27 28.52 21.33
C SER A 91 5.17 29.57 21.21
N PHE A 92 4.21 29.39 20.28
CA PHE A 92 3.09 30.31 20.10
C PHE A 92 2.12 30.31 21.28
N LEU A 93 1.79 29.14 21.83
CA LEU A 93 0.79 29.00 22.90
C LEU A 93 1.36 29.24 24.31
N LYS A 94 2.67 29.48 24.43
CA LYS A 94 3.38 29.66 25.71
C LYS A 94 3.06 28.55 26.73
N ILE A 95 2.85 27.33 26.25
CA ILE A 95 2.53 26.18 27.10
C ILE A 95 3.77 25.83 27.94
N GLU A 96 3.57 25.69 29.24
CA GLU A 96 4.62 25.30 30.17
C GLU A 96 5.16 23.90 29.85
N PHE A 97 6.47 23.75 29.99
CA PHE A 97 7.19 22.50 29.83
C PHE A 97 6.69 21.49 30.90
N PRO A 98 6.36 20.20 30.61
CA PRO A 98 6.76 19.35 29.48
C PRO A 98 5.60 18.61 28.76
N VAL A 99 4.37 19.16 28.74
CA VAL A 99 3.18 18.42 28.28
C VAL A 99 3.29 17.93 26.82
N LEU A 100 3.88 18.73 25.93
CA LEU A 100 4.03 18.38 24.51
C LEU A 100 5.22 17.43 24.22
N LEU A 101 6.15 17.28 25.17
CA LEU A 101 7.31 16.39 25.05
C LEU A 101 6.92 14.91 25.14
N ILE A 102 5.92 14.60 25.97
CA ILE A 102 5.39 13.24 26.08
C ILE A 102 4.72 12.81 24.76
N ALA A 103 3.96 13.71 24.13
CA ALA A 103 3.36 13.47 22.82
C ALA A 103 4.44 13.26 21.72
N LEU A 104 5.52 14.04 21.76
CA LEU A 104 6.68 13.89 20.89
C LEU A 104 7.38 12.53 21.04
N PHE A 105 7.41 11.94 22.24
CA PHE A 105 8.03 10.64 22.48
C PHE A 105 7.14 9.46 22.05
N LEU A 106 5.83 9.59 22.21
CA LEU A 106 4.87 8.56 21.76
C LEU A 106 4.71 8.55 20.24
N PHE A 107 4.94 9.69 19.57
CA PHE A 107 4.69 9.83 18.14
C PHE A 107 5.55 8.90 17.25
N PRO A 108 6.88 8.76 17.44
CA PRO A 108 7.68 7.78 16.71
C PRO A 108 7.16 6.35 16.84
N ILE A 109 6.68 5.97 18.03
CA ILE A 109 6.14 4.63 18.29
C ILE A 109 4.87 4.41 17.45
N LEU A 110 3.98 5.40 17.39
CA LEU A 110 2.78 5.36 16.56
C LEU A 110 3.11 5.27 15.07
N ILE A 111 4.09 6.04 14.59
CA ILE A 111 4.53 6.00 13.18
C ILE A 111 5.15 4.66 12.82
N ILE A 112 5.99 4.08 13.68
CA ILE A 112 6.56 2.74 13.48
C ILE A 112 5.45 1.69 13.46
N GLY A 113 4.48 1.78 14.37
CA GLY A 113 3.30 0.92 14.39
C GLY A 113 2.51 0.99 13.08
N LEU A 114 2.27 2.21 12.58
CA LEU A 114 1.58 2.43 11.31
C LEU A 114 2.39 1.88 10.13
N LEU A 115 3.71 2.10 10.07
CA LEU A 115 4.57 1.54 9.03
C LEU A 115 4.51 0.01 9.00
N ASN A 116 4.56 -0.63 10.17
CA ASN A 116 4.43 -2.08 10.31
C ASN A 116 3.05 -2.57 9.87
N PHE A 117 1.99 -1.85 10.22
CA PHE A 117 0.63 -2.16 9.78
C PHE A 117 0.50 -2.10 8.26
N VAL A 118 0.95 -1.01 7.64
CA VAL A 118 0.91 -0.83 6.18
C VAL A 118 1.77 -1.91 5.48
N LYS A 119 2.92 -2.29 6.05
CA LYS A 119 3.74 -3.40 5.54
C LYS A 119 3.03 -4.76 5.68
N SER A 120 2.30 -4.96 6.77
CA SER A 120 1.49 -6.17 6.98
C SER A 120 0.39 -6.28 5.92
N GLU A 121 -0.31 -5.18 5.63
CA GLU A 121 -1.34 -5.14 4.58
C GLU A 121 -0.76 -5.41 3.18
N GLU A 122 0.42 -4.84 2.86
CA GLU A 122 1.16 -5.17 1.62
C GLU A 122 1.49 -6.65 1.52
N ASN A 123 2.03 -7.23 2.60
CA ASN A 123 2.35 -8.66 2.66
C ASN A 123 1.09 -9.52 2.50
N ARG A 124 -0.05 -9.09 3.06
CA ARG A 124 -1.34 -9.77 2.89
C ARG A 124 -1.78 -9.78 1.43
N LEU A 125 -1.68 -8.64 0.75
CA LEU A 125 -2.02 -8.54 -0.68
C LEU A 125 -1.09 -9.39 -1.54
N LEU A 126 0.22 -9.33 -1.29
CA LEU A 126 1.22 -10.14 -1.99
C LEU A 126 0.96 -11.63 -1.80
N ARG A 127 0.66 -12.06 -0.57
CA ARG A 127 0.33 -13.45 -0.27
C ARG A 127 -0.95 -13.89 -0.99
N ALA A 128 -2.01 -13.09 -0.97
CA ALA A 128 -3.26 -13.40 -1.67
C ALA A 128 -3.05 -13.54 -3.18
N PHE A 129 -2.19 -12.69 -3.76
CA PHE A 129 -1.84 -12.76 -5.18
C PHE A 129 -1.01 -14.01 -5.51
N MET A 130 0.01 -14.33 -4.71
CA MET A 130 0.81 -15.55 -4.91
C MET A 130 0.00 -16.83 -4.71
N GLU A 131 -0.87 -16.89 -3.70
CA GLU A 131 -1.79 -18.02 -3.48
C GLU A 131 -2.73 -18.21 -4.68
N PHE A 132 -3.25 -17.11 -5.25
CA PHE A 132 -4.08 -17.18 -6.46
C PHE A 132 -3.30 -17.74 -7.65
N LEU A 133 -2.08 -17.26 -7.91
CA LEU A 133 -1.26 -17.76 -9.01
C LEU A 133 -0.90 -19.24 -8.83
N ASN A 134 -0.45 -19.63 -7.64
CA ASN A 134 -0.07 -21.03 -7.36
C ASN A 134 -1.24 -21.99 -7.50
N ASN A 135 -2.43 -21.63 -7.00
CA ASN A 135 -3.62 -22.47 -7.14
C ASN A 135 -4.02 -22.67 -8.59
N ARG A 136 -3.78 -21.69 -9.46
CA ARG A 136 -4.13 -21.75 -10.88
C ARG A 136 -3.06 -22.43 -11.74
N LEU A 137 -1.78 -22.34 -11.37
CA LEU A 137 -0.69 -23.04 -12.05
C LEU A 137 -0.65 -24.54 -11.74
N ASN A 138 -1.15 -24.95 -10.56
CA ASN A 138 -1.22 -26.34 -10.12
C ASN A 138 -2.57 -27.02 -10.41
N SER A 139 -3.52 -26.30 -11.03
CA SER A 139 -4.83 -26.81 -11.44
C SER A 139 -4.84 -27.13 -12.93
#